data_AF-A0A135I3D1-F1
#
_entry.id   AF-A0A135I3D1-F1
#
_cell.length_a   1.000
_cell.length_b   1.000
_cell.length_c   1.000
_cell.angle_alpha   90.00
_cell.angle_beta   90.00
_cell.angle_gamma   90.00
#
_symmetry.space_group_name_H-M   'P 1'
#
loop_
_entity.id
_entity.type
_entity.pdbx_description
1 polymer ?
#
loop_
_entity_poly.entity_id
_entity_poly.type
_entity_poly.pdbx_seq_one_letter_code
_entity_poly.pdbx_strand_id
1 'polypeptide(L)'
;MNGLTGELASALSGEEPFWLADIKANVSASFMQEIFPSQLFSDAKDGSNLGREYAKVRSGDGQIWPSLNAEKIGAAIQLIDDWWADEADKRLRVHEYGGDKKYHIAHRIPSSGIDAYSLLKSVDDKAALLDSLKCSDEIPSDIHYLMAILVKGGLFQKSRSA
;
A
#
# COMPACT_ATOMS: atom_id res chain seq x y z
N MET A 1 -10.58 3.97 -18.32
CA MET A 1 -9.95 4.15 -17.00
C MET A 1 -10.73 5.10 -16.11
N ASN A 2 -11.31 6.18 -16.65
CA ASN A 2 -12.03 7.20 -15.86
C ASN A 2 -13.20 6.67 -15.02
N GLY A 3 -13.88 5.59 -15.45
CA GLY A 3 -14.98 4.99 -14.67
C GLY A 3 -14.52 4.46 -13.31
N LEU A 4 -13.54 3.56 -13.30
CA LEU A 4 -13.00 2.96 -12.07
C LEU A 4 -12.44 4.02 -11.11
N THR A 5 -11.73 5.01 -11.64
CA THR A 5 -11.18 6.11 -10.84
C THR A 5 -12.29 6.94 -10.20
N GLY A 6 -13.35 7.25 -10.96
CA GLY A 6 -14.50 8.00 -10.45
C GLY A 6 -15.22 7.25 -9.33
N GLU A 7 -15.49 5.95 -9.53
CA GLU A 7 -16.14 5.11 -8.51
C GLU A 7 -15.33 5.06 -7.21
N LEU A 8 -14.02 4.82 -7.31
CA LEU A 8 -13.15 4.78 -6.14
C LEU A 8 -13.06 6.16 -5.45
N ALA A 9 -13.04 7.26 -6.21
CA ALA A 9 -13.03 8.61 -5.68
C ALA A 9 -14.32 8.93 -4.91
N SER A 10 -15.49 8.61 -5.46
CA SER A 10 -16.79 8.81 -4.79
C SER A 10 -16.91 7.99 -3.50
N ALA A 11 -16.34 6.78 -3.47
CA ALA A 11 -16.33 5.98 -2.25
C ALA A 11 -15.36 6.52 -1.19
N LEU A 12 -14.18 7.00 -1.60
CA LEU A 12 -13.20 7.59 -0.67
C LEU A 12 -13.66 8.96 -0.15
N SER A 13 -14.44 9.72 -0.92
CA SER A 13 -15.05 10.98 -0.47
C SER A 13 -16.27 10.79 0.43
N GLY A 14 -16.83 9.58 0.47
CA GLY A 14 -18.02 9.25 1.24
C GLY A 14 -19.34 9.60 0.54
N GLU A 15 -19.31 9.95 -0.76
CA GLU A 15 -20.52 10.06 -1.59
C GLU A 15 -21.22 8.72 -1.70
N GLU A 16 -20.44 7.65 -1.87
CA GLU A 16 -20.91 6.27 -1.83
C GLU A 16 -20.47 5.60 -0.53
N PRO A 17 -21.36 4.85 0.15
CA PRO A 17 -21.06 4.28 1.48
C PRO A 17 -20.02 3.15 1.43
N PHE A 18 -19.91 2.45 0.30
CA PHE A 18 -18.91 1.41 0.08
C PHE A 18 -18.64 1.24 -1.42
N TRP A 19 -17.47 0.68 -1.74
CA TRP A 19 -17.13 0.25 -3.09
C TRP A 19 -16.62 -1.19 -3.06
N LEU A 20 -17.12 -1.99 -4.00
CA LEU A 20 -16.78 -3.40 -4.15
C LEU A 20 -16.54 -3.69 -5.63
N ALA A 21 -15.41 -4.32 -5.93
CA ALA A 21 -15.11 -4.78 -7.28
C ALA A 21 -14.64 -6.23 -7.26
N ASP A 22 -15.13 -7.01 -8.22
CA ASP A 22 -14.66 -8.35 -8.49
C ASP A 22 -13.74 -8.33 -9.72
N ILE A 23 -12.46 -8.63 -9.52
CA ILE A 23 -11.40 -8.43 -10.52
C ILE A 23 -10.91 -9.78 -11.02
N LYS A 24 -11.13 -10.03 -12.32
CA LYS A 24 -10.60 -11.21 -13.01
C LYS A 24 -9.46 -10.83 -13.94
N ALA A 25 -8.29 -11.41 -13.70
CA ALA A 25 -7.14 -11.32 -14.60
C ALA A 25 -6.92 -12.66 -15.32
N ASN A 26 -6.69 -12.63 -16.63
CA ASN A 26 -6.29 -13.80 -17.41
C ASN A 26 -4.81 -13.65 -17.76
N VAL A 27 -4.00 -14.64 -17.38
CA VAL A 27 -2.56 -14.65 -17.67
C VAL A 27 -2.27 -15.81 -18.62
N SER A 28 -1.67 -15.51 -19.76
CA SER A 28 -1.20 -16.53 -20.70
C SER A 28 0.18 -17.01 -20.27
N ALA A 29 0.25 -18.26 -19.82
CA ALA A 29 1.51 -18.94 -19.50
C ALA A 29 1.91 -19.86 -20.66
N SER A 30 3.21 -19.91 -20.95
CA SER A 30 3.75 -20.88 -21.90
C SER A 30 3.73 -22.29 -21.30
N PHE A 31 3.85 -23.30 -22.15
CA PHE A 31 3.95 -24.69 -21.69
C PHE A 31 5.09 -24.85 -20.67
N MET A 32 4.78 -25.45 -19.52
CA MET A 32 5.71 -25.63 -18.38
C MET A 32 6.25 -24.33 -17.74
N GLN A 33 5.63 -23.18 -18.00
CA GLN A 33 5.99 -21.96 -17.28
C GLN A 33 5.55 -22.05 -15.82
N GLU A 34 6.48 -21.80 -14.91
CA GLU A 34 6.20 -21.79 -13.47
C GLU A 34 5.26 -20.63 -13.09
N ILE A 35 4.32 -20.91 -12.20
CA ILE A 35 3.43 -19.92 -11.57
C ILE A 35 3.94 -19.66 -10.16
N PHE A 36 3.88 -18.40 -9.72
CA PHE A 36 4.47 -17.94 -8.45
C PHE A 36 3.40 -17.44 -7.45
N PRO A 37 2.82 -18.35 -6.63
CA PRO A 37 1.93 -17.98 -5.52
C PRO A 37 2.62 -17.21 -4.39
N SER A 38 1.85 -16.81 -3.38
CA SER A 38 2.42 -16.34 -2.11
C SER A 38 3.12 -17.49 -1.37
N GLN A 39 4.20 -17.17 -0.66
CA GLN A 39 4.87 -18.11 0.25
C GLN A 39 4.45 -17.81 1.68
N LEU A 40 4.30 -18.87 2.48
CA LEU A 40 4.06 -18.76 3.91
C LEU A 40 5.38 -18.46 4.61
N PHE A 41 5.31 -17.56 5.60
CA PHE A 41 6.41 -17.32 6.52
C PHE A 41 6.19 -18.19 7.75
N SER A 42 6.97 -19.25 7.89
CA SER A 42 6.95 -20.16 9.03
C SER A 42 8.27 -20.10 9.77
N ASP A 43 8.23 -19.69 11.04
CA ASP A 43 9.34 -19.94 11.96
C ASP A 43 9.32 -21.44 12.25
N ALA A 44 10.38 -22.16 11.88
CA ALA A 44 10.49 -23.63 11.84
C ALA A 44 10.22 -24.35 13.18
N LYS A 45 8.97 -24.31 13.67
CA LYS A 45 8.53 -24.92 14.93
C LYS A 45 7.84 -26.28 14.75
N ASP A 46 7.34 -26.58 13.55
CA ASP A 46 6.48 -27.74 13.31
C ASP A 46 7.19 -28.94 12.65
N GLY A 47 8.52 -29.00 12.70
CA GLY A 47 9.28 -30.18 12.25
C GLY A 47 9.21 -30.46 10.74
N SER A 48 8.58 -29.59 9.95
CA SER A 48 8.61 -29.64 8.49
C SER A 48 9.93 -29.04 7.98
N ASN A 49 10.77 -29.87 7.36
CA ASN A 49 12.04 -29.45 6.73
C ASN A 49 11.83 -28.82 5.33
N LEU A 50 10.66 -28.23 5.07
CA LEU A 50 10.35 -27.67 3.76
C LEU A 50 10.96 -26.27 3.63
N GLY A 51 11.89 -26.10 2.69
CA GLY A 51 12.52 -24.81 2.43
C GLY A 51 11.60 -23.76 1.79
N ARG A 52 10.42 -24.15 1.30
CA ARG A 52 9.39 -23.28 0.75
C ARG A 52 8.01 -23.91 0.94
N GLU A 53 7.07 -23.11 1.43
CA GLU A 53 5.67 -23.48 1.51
C GLU A 53 4.82 -22.39 0.85
N TYR A 54 3.84 -22.80 0.03
CA TYR A 54 2.95 -21.87 -0.66
C TYR A 54 1.64 -21.68 0.10
N ALA A 55 1.14 -20.44 0.08
CA ALA A 55 -0.19 -20.10 0.54
C ALA A 55 -1.25 -20.83 -0.30
N LYS A 56 -2.29 -21.30 0.38
CA LYS A 56 -3.36 -22.11 -0.19
C LYS A 56 -4.72 -21.63 0.31
N VAL A 57 -5.74 -21.77 -0.52
CA VAL A 57 -7.13 -21.51 -0.17
C VAL A 57 -7.98 -22.73 -0.51
N ARG A 58 -9.01 -22.99 0.31
CA ARG A 58 -10.01 -24.03 0.03
C ARG A 58 -11.19 -23.40 -0.71
N SER A 59 -11.50 -23.92 -1.88
CA SER A 59 -12.68 -23.56 -2.67
C SER A 59 -13.96 -24.16 -2.09
N GLY A 60 -15.12 -23.64 -2.48
CA GLY A 60 -16.43 -24.11 -1.99
C GLY A 60 -16.75 -25.57 -2.32
N ASP A 61 -16.09 -26.14 -3.33
CA ASP A 61 -16.13 -27.56 -3.71
C ASP A 61 -15.16 -28.45 -2.90
N GLY A 62 -14.42 -27.86 -1.96
CA GLY A 62 -13.46 -28.55 -1.10
C GLY A 62 -12.05 -28.68 -1.68
N GLN A 63 -11.81 -28.28 -2.93
CA GLN A 63 -10.49 -28.32 -3.57
C GLN A 63 -9.54 -27.27 -2.98
N ILE A 64 -8.25 -27.60 -2.93
CA ILE A 64 -7.20 -26.70 -2.43
C ILE A 64 -6.44 -26.12 -3.61
N TRP A 65 -6.38 -24.80 -3.68
CA TRP A 65 -5.71 -24.04 -4.74
C TRP A 65 -4.59 -23.18 -4.15
N PRO A 66 -3.47 -22.98 -4.86
CA PRO A 66 -2.49 -21.98 -4.47
C PRO A 66 -3.10 -20.58 -4.55
N SER A 67 -2.68 -19.68 -3.65
CA SER A 67 -3.25 -18.33 -3.57
C SER A 67 -2.20 -17.22 -3.51
N LEU A 68 -2.63 -16.01 -3.84
CA LEU A 68 -1.94 -14.78 -3.49
C LEU A 68 -2.59 -14.21 -2.23
N ASN A 69 -1.78 -13.89 -1.23
CA ASN A 69 -2.27 -13.33 0.03
C ASN A 69 -2.86 -11.93 -0.18
N ALA A 70 -3.92 -11.60 0.56
CA ALA A 70 -4.58 -10.30 0.50
C ALA A 70 -3.62 -9.14 0.78
N GLU A 71 -2.70 -9.30 1.74
CA GLU A 71 -1.70 -8.28 2.10
C GLU A 71 -0.72 -8.03 0.95
N LYS A 72 -0.39 -9.06 0.16
CA LYS A 72 0.51 -8.93 -0.99
C LYS A 72 -0.17 -8.17 -2.13
N ILE A 73 -1.45 -8.43 -2.37
CA ILE A 73 -2.26 -7.68 -3.35
C ILE A 73 -2.44 -6.23 -2.88
N GLY A 74 -2.81 -6.02 -1.60
CA GLY A 74 -2.94 -4.68 -1.02
C GLY A 74 -1.64 -3.88 -1.11
N ALA A 75 -0.49 -4.50 -0.81
CA ALA A 75 0.82 -3.87 -0.97
C ALA A 75 1.13 -3.48 -2.43
N ALA A 76 0.68 -4.25 -3.41
CA ALA A 76 0.84 -3.94 -4.83
C ALA A 76 -0.05 -2.76 -5.27
N ILE A 77 -1.30 -2.71 -4.78
CA ILE A 77 -2.22 -1.59 -5.04
C ILE A 77 -1.69 -0.29 -4.41
N GLN A 78 -1.08 -0.38 -3.23
CA GLN A 78 -0.48 0.75 -2.50
C GLN A 78 0.90 1.19 -3.02
N LEU A 79 1.38 0.64 -4.14
CA LEU A 79 2.66 1.00 -4.76
C LEU A 79 2.54 2.30 -5.58
N ILE A 80 2.24 3.41 -4.89
CA ILE A 80 1.89 4.70 -5.50
C ILE A 80 2.78 5.86 -5.04
N ASP A 81 3.64 5.69 -4.03
CA ASP A 81 4.43 6.78 -3.47
C ASP A 81 5.65 7.09 -4.36
N ASP A 82 5.51 8.06 -5.25
CA ASP A 82 6.60 8.73 -6.00
C ASP A 82 6.86 10.16 -5.49
N TRP A 83 6.32 10.53 -4.33
CA TRP A 83 6.42 11.86 -3.72
C TRP A 83 7.59 12.01 -2.73
N TRP A 84 8.52 11.05 -2.70
CA TRP A 84 9.60 11.01 -1.71
C TRP A 84 10.82 11.85 -2.12
N ALA A 85 10.89 12.26 -3.39
CA ALA A 85 11.85 13.21 -3.94
C ALA A 85 11.29 13.83 -5.24
N ASP A 86 11.78 15.00 -5.65
CA ASP A 86 11.37 15.66 -6.91
C ASP A 86 11.70 14.78 -8.14
N GLU A 87 12.79 14.01 -8.06
CA GLU A 87 13.24 13.09 -9.10
C GLU A 87 13.15 11.62 -8.63
N ALA A 88 11.98 11.21 -8.14
CA ALA A 88 11.75 9.83 -7.72
C ALA A 88 11.95 8.83 -8.88
N ASP A 89 12.90 7.92 -8.73
CA ASP A 89 13.25 6.92 -9.76
C ASP A 89 12.25 5.76 -9.83
N LYS A 90 11.41 5.61 -8.81
CA LYS A 90 10.39 4.57 -8.70
C LYS A 90 9.31 4.91 -7.69
N ARG A 91 8.20 4.19 -7.82
CA ARG A 91 7.13 4.15 -6.82
C ARG A 91 7.48 3.21 -5.68
N LEU A 92 7.29 3.70 -4.46
CA LEU A 92 7.38 2.93 -3.24
C LEU A 92 5.97 2.51 -2.79
N ARG A 93 5.94 1.46 -1.97
CA ARG A 93 4.71 1.15 -1.23
C ARG A 93 4.54 2.24 -0.19
N VAL A 94 3.35 2.81 -0.11
CA VAL A 94 2.99 3.77 0.93
C VAL A 94 3.33 3.18 2.31
N HIS A 95 4.28 3.83 2.99
CA HIS A 95 4.84 3.37 4.24
C HIS A 95 5.35 4.58 5.02
N GLU A 96 5.27 4.52 6.34
CA GLU A 96 5.48 5.63 7.27
C GLU A 96 6.88 6.27 7.11
N TYR A 97 7.85 5.45 6.71
CA TYR A 97 9.24 5.81 6.46
C TYR A 97 9.70 5.60 5.00
N GLY A 98 8.79 5.29 4.07
CA GLY A 98 9.15 5.06 2.66
C GLY A 98 10.15 3.92 2.48
N GLY A 99 9.86 2.75 3.04
CA GLY A 99 10.77 1.61 3.07
C GLY A 99 10.98 0.97 1.69
N ASP A 100 12.24 0.85 1.29
CA ASP A 100 12.67 0.31 0.01
C ASP A 100 13.25 -1.10 0.18
N LYS A 101 12.44 -2.10 -0.15
CA LYS A 101 12.85 -3.51 -0.01
C LYS A 101 14.04 -3.89 -0.91
N LYS A 102 14.23 -3.22 -2.04
CA LYS A 102 15.31 -3.57 -2.99
C LYS A 102 16.67 -3.11 -2.44
N TYR A 103 16.73 -1.88 -1.95
CA TYR A 103 17.98 -1.29 -1.45
C TYR A 103 18.14 -1.43 0.07
N HIS A 104 17.12 -1.91 0.78
CA HIS A 104 17.10 -2.03 2.24
C HIS A 104 17.33 -0.69 2.96
N ILE A 105 16.74 0.39 2.41
CA ILE A 105 16.82 1.75 2.96
C ILE A 105 15.43 2.32 3.22
N ALA A 106 15.39 3.43 3.96
CA ALA A 106 14.20 4.25 4.12
C ALA A 106 14.44 5.59 3.42
N HIS A 107 13.57 5.99 2.50
CA HIS A 107 13.68 7.28 1.80
C HIS A 107 13.15 8.45 2.63
N ARG A 108 12.20 8.18 3.53
CA ARG A 108 11.59 9.20 4.41
C ARG A 108 12.11 9.03 5.83
N ILE A 109 13.35 9.48 6.08
CA ILE A 109 13.99 9.38 7.39
C ILE A 109 13.46 10.47 8.34
N PRO A 110 13.29 10.19 9.65
CA PRO A 110 12.77 11.19 10.59
C PRO A 110 13.56 12.49 10.65
N SER A 111 14.88 12.43 10.44
CA SER A 111 15.74 13.63 10.42
C SER A 111 15.46 14.57 9.26
N SER A 112 14.86 14.09 8.18
CA SER A 112 14.46 14.92 7.02
C SER A 112 13.09 15.57 7.20
N GLY A 113 12.31 15.18 8.21
CA GLY A 113 11.00 15.76 8.52
C GLY A 113 9.87 15.42 7.52
N ILE A 114 10.16 14.63 6.49
CA ILE A 114 9.18 14.22 5.45
C ILE A 114 8.57 12.83 5.70
N ASP A 115 8.83 12.23 6.86
CA ASP A 115 8.20 10.98 7.30
C ASP A 115 6.76 11.22 7.76
N ALA A 116 5.95 10.16 7.82
CA ALA A 116 4.54 10.27 8.17
C ALA A 116 4.30 10.91 9.55
N TYR A 117 5.14 10.59 10.55
CA TYR A 117 4.94 11.11 11.91
C TYR A 117 5.36 12.57 12.05
N SER A 118 6.36 13.02 11.30
CA SER A 118 6.70 14.44 11.23
C SER A 118 5.62 15.24 10.52
N LEU A 119 5.11 14.74 9.39
CA LEU A 119 4.04 15.40 8.65
C LEU A 119 2.71 15.45 9.42
N LEU A 120 2.36 14.39 10.16
CA LEU A 120 1.17 14.33 11.01
C LEU A 120 1.16 15.42 12.10
N LYS A 121 2.32 15.88 12.58
CA LYS A 121 2.40 16.99 13.54
C LYS A 121 2.03 18.34 12.94
N SER A 122 2.17 18.46 11.61
CA SER A 122 1.84 19.67 10.83
C SER A 122 0.49 19.55 10.12
N VAL A 123 -0.41 18.68 10.59
CA VAL A 123 -1.70 18.43 9.92
C VAL A 123 -2.58 19.69 9.85
N ASP A 124 -2.54 20.53 10.89
CA ASP A 124 -3.32 21.77 10.94
C ASP A 124 -2.83 22.76 9.86
N ASP A 125 -1.51 22.89 9.69
CA ASP A 125 -0.92 23.72 8.64
C ASP A 125 -1.28 23.21 7.24
N LYS A 126 -1.30 21.88 7.05
CA LYS A 126 -1.68 21.26 5.77
C LYS A 126 -3.16 21.43 5.46
N ALA A 127 -4.02 21.35 6.47
CA ALA A 127 -5.45 21.61 6.32
C ALA A 127 -5.70 23.07 5.93
N ALA A 128 -5.07 24.02 6.63
CA ALA A 128 -5.17 25.44 6.30
C ALA A 128 -4.64 25.75 4.88
N LEU A 129 -3.55 25.09 4.48
CA LEU A 129 -3.04 25.19 3.11
C LEU A 129 -4.09 24.70 2.11
N LEU A 130 -4.67 23.51 2.32
CA LEU A 130 -5.68 22.93 1.44
C LEU A 130 -6.91 23.84 1.30
N ASP A 131 -7.38 24.44 2.39
CA ASP A 131 -8.50 25.41 2.38
C ASP A 131 -8.19 26.67 1.57
N SER A 132 -6.92 27.05 1.47
CA SER A 132 -6.47 28.22 0.71
C SER A 132 -6.24 27.95 -0.78
N LEU A 133 -6.13 26.67 -1.18
CA LEU A 133 -5.91 26.28 -2.57
C LEU A 133 -7.17 26.54 -3.41
N LYS A 134 -6.95 27.01 -4.63
CA LYS A 134 -8.00 27.08 -5.65
C LYS A 134 -8.10 25.74 -6.37
N CYS A 135 -9.24 25.50 -7.00
CA CYS A 135 -9.50 24.27 -7.76
C CYS A 135 -8.51 24.02 -8.92
N SER A 136 -7.80 25.07 -9.37
CA SER A 136 -6.76 25.00 -10.40
C SER A 136 -5.36 24.68 -9.86
N ASP A 137 -5.16 24.77 -8.55
CA ASP A 137 -3.84 24.65 -7.95
C ASP A 137 -3.50 23.18 -7.74
N GLU A 138 -2.24 22.82 -7.96
CA GLU A 138 -1.76 21.46 -7.69
C GLU A 138 -1.70 21.21 -6.19
N ILE A 139 -2.20 20.05 -5.76
CA ILE A 139 -2.11 19.64 -4.37
C ILE A 139 -0.65 19.28 -4.06
N PRO A 140 -0.07 19.81 -2.98
CA PRO A 140 1.27 19.46 -2.54
C PRO A 140 1.49 17.95 -2.37
N SER A 141 2.66 17.49 -2.79
CA SER A 141 3.06 16.08 -2.78
C SER A 141 3.03 15.44 -1.38
N ASP A 142 3.33 16.22 -0.35
CA ASP A 142 3.28 15.77 1.05
C ASP A 142 1.84 15.53 1.55
N ILE A 143 0.86 16.27 1.03
CA ILE A 143 -0.56 16.06 1.30
C ILE A 143 -1.03 14.76 0.62
N HIS A 144 -0.64 14.52 -0.64
CA HIS A 144 -0.93 13.26 -1.32
C HIS A 144 -0.38 12.06 -0.56
N TYR A 145 0.89 12.12 -0.17
CA TYR A 145 1.53 11.08 0.65
C TYR A 145 0.82 10.88 1.99
N LEU A 146 0.50 11.96 2.70
CA LEU A 146 -0.18 11.88 4.00
C LEU A 146 -1.58 11.26 3.88
N MET A 147 -2.36 11.65 2.88
CA MET A 147 -3.68 11.06 2.62
C MET A 147 -3.57 9.58 2.25
N ALA A 148 -2.56 9.19 1.47
CA ALA A 148 -2.31 7.79 1.16
C ALA A 148 -1.99 6.96 2.42
N ILE A 149 -1.24 7.53 3.38
CA ILE A 149 -0.98 6.91 4.68
C ILE A 149 -2.27 6.74 5.49
N LEU A 150 -3.15 7.75 5.50
CA LEU A 150 -4.43 7.69 6.21
C LEU A 150 -5.36 6.63 5.60
N VAL A 151 -5.45 6.55 4.27
CA VAL A 151 -6.25 5.54 3.56
C VAL A 151 -5.72 4.12 3.79
N LYS A 152 -4.39 3.95 3.80
CA LYS A 152 -3.75 2.67 4.17
C LYS A 152 -4.13 2.27 5.60
N GLY A 153 -4.27 3.24 6.49
CA GLY A 153 -4.47 3.03 7.91
C GLY A 153 -3.21 2.53 8.62
N GLY A 154 -3.31 2.37 9.93
CA GLY A 154 -2.20 1.94 10.78
C GLY A 154 -2.34 2.42 12.21
N LEU A 155 -1.36 2.05 13.06
CA LEU A 155 -1.27 2.55 14.42
C LEU A 155 -0.39 3.80 14.45
N PHE A 156 -1.02 4.97 14.53
CA PHE A 156 -0.34 6.27 14.67
C PHE A 156 -0.16 6.65 16.14
N GLN A 157 0.38 5.73 16.94
CA GLN A 157 0.57 5.94 18.38
C GLN A 157 1.92 6.59 18.66
N LYS A 158 1.90 7.63 19.49
CA LYS A 158 3.12 8.14 20.13
C LYS A 158 3.43 7.22 21.33
N SER A 159 4.60 6.58 21.38
CA SER A 159 5.00 5.87 22.59
C SER A 159 5.06 6.86 23.76
N ARG A 160 4.76 6.41 24.98
CA ARG A 160 5.13 7.21 26.17
C ARG A 160 6.63 7.47 26.09
N SER A 161 7.02 8.74 26.17
CA SER A 161 8.40 9.11 26.43
C SER A 161 8.83 8.38 27.71
N ALA A 162 9.87 7.55 27.63
CA ALA A 162 10.55 7.05 28.81
C ALA A 162 11.31 8.20 29.49
#